data_AF-A0A7S3ARI6-F1
#
_entry.id   AF-A0A7S3ARI6-F1
#
_cell.length_a   1.000
_cell.length_b   1.000
_cell.length_c   1.000
_cell.angle_alpha   90.00
_cell.angle_beta   90.00
_cell.angle_gamma   90.00
#
_symmetry.space_group_name_H-M   'P 1'
#
loop_
_entity.id
_entity.type
_entity.pdbx_description
1 polymer ?
#
loop_
_entity_poly.entity_id
_entity_poly.type
_entity_poly.pdbx_seq_one_letter_code
_entity_poly.pdbx_strand_id
1 'polypeptide(L)'
;GFKKTMAYQPRVIKQNRGSSGEGIWIVKLKTKGYCAHYGDASLADGDMLEMIEANDNHREFHTVGEFIEWCIKGRAGGKCGTWTSKGTGAYLAGGKAAGGQLIDQRFCPRIVEGEVRVLTSGSTCLQLIHKKPAEGGISAVLGTGSTYTFYGPDEPKYAELKRKLFDEDLPKIMPALGLEGEPFPIVWTTDLIPYTGDDGSDQYTVGEFNCSCVGISKFQACA
;
A
#
# COMPACT_ATOMS: atom_id res chain seq x y z
N GLY A 1 -4.55 -8.70 -15.71
CA GLY A 1 -3.14 -9.09 -15.50
C GLY A 1 -2.24 -7.88 -15.61
N PHE A 2 -1.10 -7.89 -14.91
CA PHE A 2 -0.21 -6.75 -14.69
C PHE A 2 0.05 -5.88 -15.95
N LYS A 3 0.34 -6.49 -17.11
CA LYS A 3 0.60 -5.76 -18.36
C LYS A 3 -0.56 -4.86 -18.82
N LYS A 4 -1.81 -5.24 -18.57
CA LYS A 4 -3.00 -4.45 -18.94
C LYS A 4 -3.28 -3.34 -17.93
N THR A 5 -3.13 -3.65 -16.64
CA THR A 5 -3.35 -2.67 -15.56
C THR A 5 -2.27 -1.58 -15.59
N MET A 6 -1.01 -1.96 -15.80
CA MET A 6 0.13 -1.03 -15.90
C MET A 6 0.10 -0.18 -17.18
N ALA A 7 -0.48 -0.67 -18.28
CA ALA A 7 -0.71 0.15 -19.47
C ALA A 7 -1.74 1.27 -19.25
N TYR A 8 -2.62 1.13 -18.26
CA TYR A 8 -3.72 2.05 -18.00
C TYR A 8 -3.39 3.14 -16.98
N GLN A 9 -2.64 2.83 -15.91
CA GLN A 9 -2.27 3.81 -14.88
C GLN A 9 -1.17 3.29 -13.95
N PRO A 10 -0.49 4.17 -13.18
CA PRO A 10 0.48 3.77 -12.17
C PRO A 10 -0.07 2.75 -11.16
N ARG A 11 0.78 1.80 -10.77
CA ARG A 11 0.41 0.65 -9.92
C ARG A 11 1.24 0.60 -8.65
N VAL A 12 0.69 -0.03 -7.61
CA VAL A 12 1.43 -0.51 -6.45
C VAL A 12 1.41 -2.03 -6.49
N ILE A 13 2.59 -2.64 -6.52
CA ILE A 13 2.76 -4.10 -6.53
C ILE A 13 3.32 -4.54 -5.19
N LYS A 14 2.66 -5.50 -4.54
CA LYS A 14 3.03 -5.99 -3.21
C LYS A 14 3.00 -7.52 -3.17
N GLN A 15 3.95 -8.12 -2.47
CA GLN A 15 3.94 -9.54 -2.11
C GLN A 15 2.93 -9.83 -0.97
N ASN A 16 2.42 -11.06 -0.90
CA ASN A 16 1.44 -11.47 0.11
C ASN A 16 1.87 -11.18 1.57
N ARG A 17 3.18 -11.17 1.82
CA ARG A 17 3.78 -10.91 3.14
C ARG A 17 5.03 -10.09 2.98
N GLY A 18 5.21 -9.11 3.87
CA GLY A 18 6.39 -8.25 3.91
C GLY A 18 6.21 -7.25 5.03
N SER A 19 7.32 -6.86 5.68
CA SER A 19 7.33 -5.80 6.68
C SER A 19 8.10 -4.61 6.12
N SER A 20 7.83 -3.43 6.68
CA SER A 20 8.69 -2.26 6.50
C SER A 20 8.87 -1.83 5.04
N GLY A 21 7.87 -2.07 4.18
CA GLY A 21 7.90 -1.63 2.79
C GLY A 21 8.69 -2.53 1.81
N GLU A 22 9.31 -3.62 2.27
CA GLU A 22 10.07 -4.52 1.38
C GLU A 22 9.13 -5.29 0.44
N GLY A 23 9.47 -5.30 -0.84
CA GLY A 23 8.68 -5.88 -1.91
C GLY A 23 7.40 -5.12 -2.23
N ILE A 24 7.26 -3.88 -1.73
CA ILE A 24 6.20 -2.95 -2.12
C ILE A 24 6.76 -1.94 -3.11
N TRP A 25 6.31 -2.05 -4.35
CA TRP A 25 6.82 -1.26 -5.47
C TRP A 25 5.75 -0.30 -5.98
N ILE A 26 6.07 1.00 -6.00
CA ILE A 26 5.35 1.97 -6.82
C ILE A 26 5.91 1.89 -8.23
N VAL A 27 5.07 1.56 -9.20
CA VAL A 27 5.48 1.29 -10.59
C VAL A 27 4.81 2.29 -11.53
N LYS A 28 5.61 2.95 -12.36
CA LYS A 28 5.19 3.92 -13.38
C LYS A 28 5.80 3.56 -14.73
N LEU A 29 5.13 3.91 -15.83
CA LEU A 29 5.75 3.87 -17.16
C LEU A 29 6.83 4.94 -17.27
N LYS A 30 7.99 4.58 -17.82
CA LYS A 30 9.10 5.53 -18.00
C LYS A 30 9.04 6.27 -19.34
N THR A 31 8.76 5.56 -20.42
CA THR A 31 8.91 6.08 -21.79
C THR A 31 7.61 6.22 -22.56
N LYS A 32 6.52 5.64 -22.06
CA LYS A 32 5.20 5.61 -22.73
C LYS A 32 4.14 6.33 -21.90
N GLY A 33 3.14 6.87 -22.59
CA GLY A 33 1.90 7.32 -21.97
C GLY A 33 0.98 6.15 -21.63
N TYR A 34 0.00 6.41 -20.76
CA TYR A 34 -1.05 5.46 -20.42
C TYR A 34 -2.17 5.45 -21.47
N CYS A 35 -2.84 4.31 -21.64
CA CYS A 35 -4.04 4.22 -22.48
C CYS A 35 -5.25 4.88 -21.81
N ALA A 36 -6.25 5.28 -22.60
CA ALA A 36 -7.40 6.04 -22.13
C ALA A 36 -8.36 5.20 -21.28
N HIS A 37 -8.58 3.93 -21.65
CA HIS A 37 -9.42 3.00 -20.92
C HIS A 37 -8.70 1.71 -20.58
N TYR A 38 -9.14 1.07 -19.50
CA TYR A 38 -8.62 -0.22 -19.09
C TYR A 38 -8.86 -1.26 -20.19
N GLY A 39 -7.78 -1.90 -20.65
CA GLY A 39 -7.84 -2.97 -21.64
C GLY A 39 -7.55 -2.53 -23.08
N ASP A 40 -7.50 -1.23 -23.36
CA ASP A 40 -7.15 -0.67 -24.68
C ASP A 40 -5.73 -1.08 -25.13
N ALA A 41 -4.84 -1.32 -24.17
CA ALA A 41 -3.47 -1.70 -24.41
C ALA A 41 -2.98 -2.77 -23.43
N SER A 42 -1.87 -3.41 -23.82
CA SER A 42 -1.09 -4.30 -22.97
C SER A 42 0.38 -4.02 -23.23
N LEU A 43 1.17 -3.91 -22.17
CA LEU A 43 2.61 -3.68 -22.30
C LEU A 43 3.34 -4.87 -22.93
N ALA A 44 4.39 -4.57 -23.69
CA ALA A 44 5.38 -5.54 -24.16
C ALA A 44 6.45 -5.77 -23.08
N ASP A 45 7.18 -6.89 -23.15
CA ASP A 45 8.22 -7.19 -22.17
C ASP A 45 9.35 -6.17 -22.16
N GLY A 46 9.67 -5.54 -23.29
CA GLY A 46 10.70 -4.51 -23.39
C GLY A 46 10.27 -3.11 -22.95
N ASP A 47 9.01 -2.92 -22.51
CA ASP A 47 8.56 -1.62 -22.05
C ASP A 47 9.22 -1.24 -20.73
N MET A 48 9.69 0.00 -20.62
CA MET A 48 10.48 0.46 -19.47
C MET A 48 9.58 0.98 -18.35
N LEU A 49 9.90 0.52 -17.13
CA LEU A 49 9.28 0.94 -15.88
C LEU A 49 10.24 1.82 -15.08
N GLU A 50 9.68 2.81 -14.39
CA GLU A 50 10.33 3.49 -13.27
C GLU A 50 9.67 2.99 -11.98
N MET A 51 10.50 2.44 -11.10
CA MET A 51 10.06 1.72 -9.92
C MET A 51 10.65 2.35 -8.66
N ILE A 52 9.86 2.45 -7.60
CA ILE A 52 10.29 2.96 -6.30
C ILE A 52 9.91 1.93 -5.24
N GLU A 53 10.89 1.43 -4.47
CA GLU A 53 10.59 0.52 -3.35
C GLU A 53 10.23 1.32 -2.10
N ALA A 54 9.17 0.91 -1.41
CA ALA A 54 8.66 1.67 -0.26
C ALA A 54 9.55 1.55 1.00
N ASN A 55 10.46 0.58 1.08
CA ASN A 55 11.32 0.40 2.26
C ASN A 55 12.33 1.53 2.46
N ASP A 56 12.91 2.07 1.39
CA ASP A 56 13.94 3.10 1.46
C ASP A 56 13.88 4.14 0.31
N ASN A 57 12.80 4.14 -0.47
CA ASN A 57 12.53 5.07 -1.58
C ASN A 57 13.58 5.08 -2.71
N HIS A 58 14.47 4.08 -2.78
CA HIS A 58 15.38 3.98 -3.92
C HIS A 58 14.58 3.78 -5.22
N ARG A 59 15.18 4.23 -6.34
CA ARG A 59 14.57 4.11 -7.66
C ARG A 59 15.32 3.09 -8.50
N GLU A 60 14.58 2.27 -9.22
CA GLU A 60 15.13 1.34 -10.20
C GLU A 60 14.40 1.49 -11.55
N PHE A 61 15.09 1.12 -12.62
CA PHE A 61 14.58 1.18 -13.98
C PHE A 61 14.76 -0.18 -14.62
N HIS A 62 13.65 -0.87 -14.85
CA HIS A 62 13.64 -2.22 -15.40
C HIS A 62 12.58 -2.35 -16.46
N THR A 63 12.78 -3.31 -17.36
CA THR A 63 11.75 -3.69 -18.32
C THR A 63 10.61 -4.43 -17.63
N VAL A 64 9.43 -4.43 -18.24
CA VAL A 64 8.28 -5.23 -17.79
C VAL A 64 8.64 -6.72 -17.68
N GLY A 65 9.43 -7.24 -18.61
CA GLY A 65 9.88 -8.63 -18.61
C GLY A 65 10.80 -8.95 -17.43
N GLU A 66 11.75 -8.07 -17.11
CA GLU A 66 12.63 -8.23 -15.93
C GLU A 66 11.83 -8.19 -14.63
N PHE A 67 10.87 -7.27 -14.50
CA PHE A 67 10.06 -7.19 -13.29
C PHE A 67 9.11 -8.40 -13.12
N ILE A 68 8.55 -8.92 -14.21
CA ILE A 68 7.75 -10.15 -14.16
C ILE A 68 8.64 -11.33 -13.74
N GLU A 69 9.83 -11.48 -14.31
CA GLU A 69 10.78 -12.52 -13.90
C GLU A 69 11.17 -12.37 -12.42
N TRP A 70 11.41 -11.14 -11.95
CA TRP A 70 11.65 -10.84 -10.54
C TRP A 70 10.52 -11.32 -9.64
N CYS A 71 9.26 -11.03 -9.99
CA CYS A 71 8.10 -11.47 -9.22
C CYS A 71 7.92 -13.00 -9.21
N ILE A 72 8.33 -13.70 -10.28
CA ILE A 72 8.15 -15.16 -10.40
C ILE A 72 9.31 -15.93 -9.78
N LYS A 73 10.55 -15.59 -10.15
CA LYS A 73 11.76 -16.35 -9.80
C LYS A 73 12.72 -15.59 -8.90
N GLY A 74 12.53 -14.29 -8.72
CA GLY A 74 13.38 -13.46 -7.87
C GLY A 74 14.85 -13.58 -8.26
N ARG A 75 15.73 -13.60 -7.24
CA ARG A 75 17.18 -13.70 -7.43
C ARG A 75 17.62 -14.97 -8.18
N ALA A 76 16.85 -16.05 -8.10
CA ALA A 76 17.15 -17.30 -8.81
C ALA A 76 16.88 -17.24 -10.33
N GLY A 77 16.16 -16.22 -10.82
CA GLY A 77 15.82 -16.08 -12.24
C GLY A 77 16.97 -15.59 -13.14
N GLY A 78 18.09 -15.16 -12.56
CA GLY A 78 19.28 -14.73 -13.30
C GLY A 78 19.16 -13.41 -14.07
N LYS A 79 17.98 -12.75 -14.06
CA LYS A 79 17.73 -11.45 -14.72
C LYS A 79 17.68 -10.27 -13.74
N CYS A 80 18.41 -10.38 -12.63
CA CYS A 80 18.34 -9.41 -11.54
C CYS A 80 19.72 -8.90 -11.07
N GLY A 81 20.78 -9.07 -11.87
CA GLY A 81 22.15 -8.73 -11.48
C GLY A 81 22.37 -7.24 -11.18
N THR A 82 21.48 -6.37 -11.67
CA THR A 82 21.51 -4.92 -11.47
C THR A 82 20.54 -4.41 -10.40
N TRP A 83 19.74 -5.30 -9.79
CA TRP A 83 18.74 -4.91 -8.80
C TRP A 83 19.40 -4.60 -7.46
N THR A 84 19.14 -3.41 -6.94
CA THR A 84 19.66 -2.90 -5.67
C THR A 84 18.76 -3.18 -4.47
N SER A 85 17.49 -3.55 -4.72
CA SER A 85 16.54 -3.95 -3.67
C SER A 85 17.13 -4.99 -2.71
N LYS A 86 16.89 -4.79 -1.41
CA LYS A 86 17.27 -5.74 -0.36
C LYS A 86 16.46 -7.03 -0.42
N GLY A 87 15.26 -6.97 -1.02
CA GLY A 87 14.39 -8.12 -1.17
C GLY A 87 14.95 -9.18 -2.12
N THR A 88 14.34 -10.36 -2.09
CA THR A 88 14.77 -11.52 -2.91
C THR A 88 13.86 -11.80 -4.10
N GLY A 89 12.70 -11.13 -4.20
CA GLY A 89 11.70 -11.36 -5.25
C GLY A 89 10.92 -12.66 -5.03
N ALA A 90 10.55 -13.34 -6.12
CA ALA A 90 9.92 -14.66 -6.10
C ALA A 90 8.59 -14.73 -5.32
N TYR A 91 7.76 -13.69 -5.43
CA TYR A 91 6.49 -13.52 -4.72
C TYR A 91 5.45 -14.63 -4.96
N LEU A 92 5.62 -15.40 -6.04
CA LEU A 92 4.74 -16.51 -6.42
C LEU A 92 5.36 -17.90 -6.16
N ALA A 93 6.52 -17.97 -5.51
CA ALA A 93 7.21 -19.22 -5.24
C ALA A 93 6.35 -20.19 -4.39
N GLY A 94 6.41 -21.48 -4.74
CA GLY A 94 5.63 -22.53 -4.07
C GLY A 94 4.11 -22.51 -4.35
N GLY A 95 3.62 -21.52 -5.12
CA GLY A 95 2.22 -21.39 -5.50
C GLY A 95 1.30 -21.05 -4.32
N LYS A 96 -0.02 -21.12 -4.58
CA LYS A 96 -1.05 -20.67 -3.63
C LYS A 96 -0.99 -21.40 -2.29
N ALA A 97 -0.70 -22.70 -2.28
CA ALA A 97 -0.62 -23.51 -1.06
C ALA A 97 0.53 -23.06 -0.13
N ALA A 98 1.63 -22.58 -0.71
CA ALA A 98 2.75 -22.00 0.05
C ALA A 98 2.54 -20.50 0.39
N GLY A 99 1.38 -19.93 0.03
CA GLY A 99 1.09 -18.51 0.22
C GLY A 99 1.63 -17.59 -0.88
N GLY A 100 2.13 -18.12 -1.99
CA GLY A 100 2.59 -17.33 -3.14
C GLY A 100 1.45 -16.53 -3.76
N GLN A 101 1.48 -15.21 -3.58
CA GLN A 101 0.49 -14.27 -4.11
C GLN A 101 1.13 -12.90 -4.36
N LEU A 102 0.50 -12.15 -5.26
CA LEU A 102 0.89 -10.79 -5.63
C LEU A 102 -0.35 -9.93 -5.69
N ILE A 103 -0.26 -8.75 -5.08
CA ILE A 103 -1.29 -7.72 -5.08
C ILE A 103 -0.92 -6.68 -6.13
N ASP A 104 -1.84 -6.42 -7.06
CA ASP A 104 -1.74 -5.37 -8.07
C ASP A 104 -2.82 -4.31 -7.82
N GLN A 105 -2.45 -3.19 -7.21
CA GLN A 105 -3.34 -2.11 -6.80
C GLN A 105 -3.10 -0.83 -7.59
N ARG A 106 -4.13 0.01 -7.70
CA ARG A 106 -3.99 1.36 -8.27
C ARG A 106 -3.12 2.19 -7.33
N PHE A 107 -2.18 2.96 -7.86
CA PHE A 107 -1.45 3.94 -7.06
C PHE A 107 -2.36 5.13 -6.71
N CYS A 108 -2.42 5.49 -5.44
CA CYS A 108 -3.11 6.67 -4.94
C CYS A 108 -2.13 7.85 -4.85
N PRO A 109 -2.17 8.84 -5.77
CA PRO A 109 -1.13 9.87 -5.87
C PRO A 109 -1.03 10.79 -4.65
N ARG A 110 -2.16 11.01 -3.96
CA ARG A 110 -2.25 11.84 -2.77
C ARG A 110 -1.61 11.22 -1.53
N ILE A 111 -1.00 10.04 -1.62
CA ILE A 111 -0.17 9.47 -0.53
C ILE A 111 0.95 10.44 -0.08
N VAL A 112 1.39 11.34 -0.96
CA VAL A 112 2.37 12.40 -0.64
C VAL A 112 1.83 13.42 0.39
N GLU A 113 0.51 13.55 0.54
CA GLU A 113 -0.12 14.34 1.59
C GLU A 113 -0.04 13.65 2.96
N GLY A 114 0.25 12.35 2.96
CA GLY A 114 0.35 11.49 4.13
C GLY A 114 -0.90 10.64 4.36
N GLU A 115 -0.66 9.43 4.85
CA GLU A 115 -1.72 8.51 5.27
C GLU A 115 -2.14 8.78 6.72
N VAL A 116 -3.37 8.39 7.06
CA VAL A 116 -3.90 8.43 8.42
C VAL A 116 -4.00 7.00 8.94
N ARG A 117 -3.23 6.70 9.98
CA ARG A 117 -3.39 5.47 10.76
C ARG A 117 -4.41 5.68 11.87
N VAL A 118 -5.38 4.79 11.94
CA VAL A 118 -6.34 4.68 13.04
C VAL A 118 -5.92 3.51 13.91
N LEU A 119 -5.52 3.76 15.15
CA LEU A 119 -5.28 2.73 16.16
C LEU A 119 -6.61 2.40 16.84
N THR A 120 -6.97 1.13 16.85
CA THR A 120 -8.28 0.64 17.28
C THR A 120 -8.12 -0.50 18.28
N SER A 121 -9.02 -0.56 19.26
CA SER A 121 -9.22 -1.74 20.11
C SER A 121 -10.66 -2.22 20.01
N GLY A 122 -10.87 -3.47 19.57
CA GLY A 122 -12.20 -3.93 19.18
C GLY A 122 -12.77 -3.01 18.09
N SER A 123 -13.88 -2.35 18.38
CA SER A 123 -14.51 -1.33 17.51
C SER A 123 -14.30 0.11 17.98
N THR A 124 -13.36 0.35 18.90
CA THR A 124 -13.14 1.67 19.52
C THR A 124 -11.87 2.32 18.99
N CYS A 125 -12.00 3.54 18.45
CA CYS A 125 -10.86 4.38 18.07
C CYS A 125 -10.09 4.81 19.32
N LEU A 126 -8.77 4.57 19.35
CA LEU A 126 -7.88 4.97 20.43
C LEU A 126 -7.02 6.18 20.07
N GLN A 127 -6.52 6.24 18.84
CA GLN A 127 -5.58 7.27 18.40
C GLN A 127 -5.59 7.40 16.87
N LEU A 128 -5.32 8.61 16.40
CA LEU A 128 -5.11 8.91 14.98
C LEU A 128 -3.67 9.38 14.78
N ILE A 129 -3.01 8.89 13.73
CA ILE A 129 -1.63 9.26 13.42
C ILE A 129 -1.55 9.65 11.95
N HIS A 130 -1.21 10.90 11.66
CA HIS A 130 -0.91 11.33 10.30
C HIS A 130 0.57 11.08 10.02
N LYS A 131 0.85 10.20 9.06
CA LYS A 131 2.22 9.84 8.65
C LYS A 131 2.48 10.46 7.29
N LYS A 132 3.25 11.53 7.27
CA LYS A 132 3.61 12.26 6.04
C LYS A 132 5.00 11.82 5.57
N PRO A 133 5.14 11.34 4.31
CA PRO A 133 6.45 11.06 3.73
C PRO A 133 7.39 12.26 3.82
N ALA A 134 8.71 12.00 3.81
CA ALA A 134 9.70 13.04 3.60
C ALA A 134 9.46 13.77 2.26
N GLU A 135 9.90 15.02 2.16
CA GLU A 135 9.78 15.79 0.91
C GLU A 135 10.42 15.04 -0.27
N GLY A 136 9.70 14.94 -1.38
CA GLY A 136 10.12 14.16 -2.55
C GLY A 136 9.97 12.63 -2.43
N GLY A 137 9.62 12.13 -1.24
CA GLY A 137 9.32 10.73 -0.96
C GLY A 137 7.84 10.37 -1.18
N ILE A 138 7.57 9.07 -1.27
CA ILE A 138 6.20 8.52 -1.44
C ILE A 138 5.85 7.57 -0.29
N SER A 139 6.86 6.96 0.35
CA SER A 139 6.67 6.06 1.48
C SER A 139 6.71 6.76 2.84
N ALA A 140 5.67 6.52 3.65
CA ALA A 140 5.57 6.99 5.03
C ALA A 140 6.14 6.01 6.08
N VAL A 141 6.83 4.94 5.64
CA VAL A 141 7.38 3.89 6.52
C VAL A 141 8.38 4.49 7.53
N LEU A 142 8.39 3.93 8.75
CA LEU A 142 9.32 4.38 9.79
C LEU A 142 10.78 4.23 9.33
N GLY A 143 11.58 5.28 9.50
CA GLY A 143 12.99 5.31 9.07
C GLY A 143 13.23 5.94 7.69
N THR A 144 12.18 6.26 6.92
CA THR A 144 12.32 6.94 5.61
C THR A 144 12.42 8.46 5.71
N GLY A 145 12.56 9.02 6.93
CA GLY A 145 12.54 10.47 7.18
C GLY A 145 11.14 11.09 7.29
N SER A 146 10.11 10.25 7.40
CA SER A 146 8.71 10.66 7.49
C SER A 146 8.36 11.35 8.82
N THR A 147 7.44 12.31 8.77
CA THR A 147 6.94 13.06 9.94
C THR A 147 5.63 12.47 10.44
N TYR A 148 5.53 12.26 11.75
CA TYR A 148 4.40 11.61 12.41
C TYR A 148 3.73 12.61 13.35
N THR A 149 2.48 12.94 13.08
CA THR A 149 1.65 13.81 13.95
C THR A 149 0.57 12.97 14.61
N PHE A 150 0.50 13.02 15.94
CA PHE A 150 -0.41 12.22 16.74
C PHE A 150 -1.60 13.08 17.17
N TYR A 151 -2.78 12.49 17.15
CA TYR A 151 -4.03 13.12 17.53
C TYR A 151 -4.86 12.20 18.43
N GLY A 152 -5.68 12.80 19.30
CA GLY A 152 -6.69 12.08 20.06
C GLY A 152 -7.80 11.51 19.18
N PRO A 153 -8.61 10.57 19.70
CA PRO A 153 -9.67 9.91 18.92
C PRO A 153 -10.82 10.83 18.51
N ASP A 154 -10.93 12.03 19.10
CA ASP A 154 -12.00 13.01 18.85
C ASP A 154 -11.50 14.27 18.11
N GLU A 155 -10.34 14.18 17.46
CA GLU A 155 -9.78 15.26 16.66
C GLU A 155 -10.77 15.73 15.57
N PRO A 156 -11.24 17.00 15.61
CA PRO A 156 -12.24 17.51 14.66
C PRO A 156 -11.81 17.40 13.20
N LYS A 157 -10.51 17.53 12.90
CA LYS A 157 -9.96 17.39 11.55
C LYS A 157 -10.34 16.06 10.87
N TYR A 158 -10.49 14.98 11.64
CA TYR A 158 -10.77 13.64 11.12
C TYR A 158 -12.16 13.12 11.49
N ALA A 159 -13.07 14.00 11.93
CA ALA A 159 -14.42 13.61 12.34
C ALA A 159 -15.17 12.84 11.24
N GLU A 160 -15.12 13.31 9.99
CA GLU A 160 -15.81 12.65 8.87
C GLU A 160 -15.16 11.31 8.47
N LEU A 161 -13.81 11.23 8.52
CA LEU A 161 -13.09 9.98 8.29
C LEU A 161 -13.52 8.93 9.33
N LYS A 162 -13.54 9.31 10.61
CA LYS A 162 -13.95 8.44 11.72
C LYS A 162 -15.40 8.01 11.56
N ARG A 163 -16.32 8.95 11.29
CA ARG A 163 -17.75 8.65 11.09
C ARG A 163 -17.94 7.61 9.99
N LYS A 164 -17.35 7.81 8.80
CA LYS A 164 -17.42 6.82 7.71
C LYS A 164 -16.82 5.47 8.10
N LEU A 165 -15.61 5.47 8.66
CA LEU A 165 -14.93 4.24 9.02
C LEU A 165 -15.72 3.42 10.04
N PHE A 166 -16.18 4.04 11.13
CA PHE A 166 -16.79 3.32 12.25
C PHE A 166 -18.30 3.08 12.09
N ASP A 167 -19.03 4.04 11.52
CA ASP A 167 -20.50 3.95 11.42
C ASP A 167 -20.94 3.26 10.12
N GLU A 168 -20.19 3.45 9.03
CA GLU A 168 -20.58 2.92 7.72
C GLU A 168 -19.78 1.67 7.32
N ASP A 169 -18.46 1.69 7.46
CA ASP A 169 -17.60 0.65 6.87
C ASP A 169 -17.32 -0.52 7.83
N LEU A 170 -17.03 -0.23 9.10
CA LEU A 170 -16.69 -1.24 10.10
C LEU A 170 -17.74 -2.36 10.21
N PRO A 171 -19.07 -2.10 10.19
CA PRO A 171 -20.07 -3.16 10.20
C PRO A 171 -20.01 -4.11 9.00
N LYS A 172 -19.40 -3.68 7.88
CA LYS A 172 -19.30 -4.45 6.63
C LYS A 172 -18.03 -5.30 6.55
N ILE A 173 -16.99 -4.97 7.33
CA ILE A 173 -15.67 -5.61 7.21
C ILE A 173 -15.72 -7.09 7.59
N MET A 174 -16.21 -7.42 8.79
CA MET A 174 -16.23 -8.83 9.27
C MET A 174 -17.10 -9.73 8.39
N PRO A 175 -18.32 -9.32 7.97
CA PRO A 175 -19.09 -10.07 6.98
C PRO A 175 -18.37 -10.27 5.64
N ALA A 176 -17.70 -9.24 5.11
CA ALA A 176 -16.95 -9.36 3.85
C ALA A 176 -15.76 -10.34 3.94
N LEU A 177 -15.23 -10.56 5.14
CA LEU A 177 -14.17 -11.55 5.41
C LEU A 177 -14.72 -12.95 5.71
N GLY A 178 -16.06 -13.13 5.78
CA GLY A 178 -16.68 -14.39 6.21
C GLY A 178 -16.50 -14.68 7.71
N LEU A 179 -16.29 -13.64 8.51
CA LEU A 179 -16.05 -13.70 9.96
C LEU A 179 -17.19 -13.01 10.73
N GLU A 180 -18.40 -13.03 10.19
CA GLU A 180 -19.57 -12.45 10.86
C GLU A 180 -19.79 -13.11 12.23
N GLY A 181 -20.02 -12.28 13.26
CA GLY A 181 -20.20 -12.74 14.64
C GLY A 181 -18.90 -12.95 15.43
N GLU A 182 -17.74 -13.02 14.76
CA GLU A 182 -16.44 -13.05 15.45
C GLU A 182 -16.09 -11.67 16.00
N PRO A 183 -15.40 -11.58 17.15
CA PRO A 183 -14.97 -10.32 17.70
C PRO A 183 -13.89 -9.66 16.84
N PHE A 184 -13.88 -8.32 16.80
CA PHE A 184 -12.75 -7.58 16.26
C PHE A 184 -11.46 -7.88 17.06
N PRO A 185 -10.28 -7.77 16.44
CA PRO A 185 -9.01 -7.92 17.13
C PRO A 185 -8.89 -6.97 18.33
N ILE A 186 -8.19 -7.42 19.39
CA ILE A 186 -8.00 -6.63 20.61
C ILE A 186 -7.26 -5.32 20.32
N VAL A 187 -6.24 -5.35 19.46
CA VAL A 187 -5.53 -4.15 18.98
C VAL A 187 -5.24 -4.35 17.50
N TRP A 188 -5.58 -3.35 16.69
CA TRP A 188 -5.34 -3.36 15.26
C TRP A 188 -5.32 -1.94 14.70
N THR A 189 -4.84 -1.79 13.47
CA THR A 189 -4.78 -0.50 12.79
C THR A 189 -5.39 -0.56 11.41
N THR A 190 -5.97 0.57 11.00
CA THR A 190 -6.36 0.85 9.61
C THR A 190 -5.50 1.98 9.09
N ASP A 191 -4.77 1.77 7.99
CA ASP A 191 -4.03 2.83 7.30
C ASP A 191 -4.84 3.32 6.11
N LEU A 192 -5.23 4.60 6.12
CA LEU A 192 -6.07 5.23 5.12
C LEU A 192 -5.29 6.26 4.29
N ILE A 193 -5.47 6.21 2.98
CA ILE A 193 -4.83 7.08 2.00
C ILE A 193 -5.86 8.07 1.47
N PRO A 194 -5.58 9.39 1.47
CA PRO A 194 -6.48 10.35 0.86
C PRO A 194 -6.59 10.13 -0.65
N TYR A 195 -7.76 10.38 -1.21
CA TYR A 195 -8.00 10.45 -2.65
C TYR A 195 -9.12 11.45 -2.95
N THR A 196 -9.22 11.87 -4.21
CA THR A 196 -10.32 12.73 -4.66
C THR A 196 -11.41 11.85 -5.25
N GLY A 197 -12.62 11.93 -4.69
CA GLY A 197 -13.79 11.22 -5.19
C GLY A 197 -14.21 11.68 -6.59
N ASP A 198 -15.07 10.91 -7.25
CA ASP A 198 -15.57 11.25 -8.59
C ASP A 198 -16.40 12.56 -8.58
N ASP A 199 -16.96 12.93 -7.43
CA ASP A 199 -17.65 14.20 -7.17
C ASP A 199 -16.71 15.36 -6.79
N GLY A 200 -15.39 15.12 -6.78
CA GLY A 200 -14.38 16.09 -6.39
C GLY A 200 -14.15 16.22 -4.87
N SER A 201 -14.85 15.44 -4.04
CA SER A 201 -14.71 15.49 -2.59
C SER A 201 -13.41 14.86 -2.09
N ASP A 202 -12.91 15.34 -0.95
CA ASP A 202 -11.82 14.68 -0.22
C ASP A 202 -12.35 13.41 0.46
N GLN A 203 -11.77 12.28 0.11
CA GLN A 203 -12.16 10.95 0.58
C GLN A 203 -10.92 10.18 1.04
N TYR A 204 -11.17 9.05 1.71
CA TYR A 204 -10.13 8.15 2.19
C TYR A 204 -10.41 6.72 1.74
N THR A 205 -9.37 6.00 1.35
CA THR A 205 -9.45 4.58 1.01
C THR A 205 -8.49 3.78 1.87
N VAL A 206 -8.83 2.55 2.18
CA VAL A 206 -7.97 1.68 3.01
C VAL A 206 -6.81 1.14 2.17
N GLY A 207 -5.59 1.36 2.64
CA GLY A 207 -4.38 0.74 2.08
C GLY A 207 -4.04 -0.59 2.77
N GLU A 208 -4.14 -0.64 4.09
CA GLU A 208 -3.81 -1.82 4.89
C GLU A 208 -4.63 -1.90 6.18
N PHE A 209 -4.97 -3.13 6.58
CA PHE A 209 -5.33 -3.48 7.95
C PHE A 209 -4.18 -4.28 8.57
N ASN A 210 -3.83 -3.98 9.81
CA ASN A 210 -2.81 -4.73 10.55
C ASN A 210 -3.32 -5.11 11.94
N CYS A 211 -3.37 -6.41 12.21
CA CYS A 211 -3.77 -6.99 13.50
C CYS A 211 -2.71 -7.94 14.08
N SER A 212 -1.50 -7.97 13.51
CA SER A 212 -0.43 -8.88 13.92
C SER A 212 0.90 -8.13 13.94
N CYS A 213 1.54 -8.09 15.11
CA CYS A 213 2.72 -7.26 15.37
C CYS A 213 2.45 -5.76 15.15
N VAL A 214 1.30 -5.29 15.66
CA VAL A 214 0.88 -3.90 15.55
C VAL A 214 1.93 -2.98 16.20
N GLY A 215 2.53 -2.11 15.38
CA GLY A 215 3.44 -1.09 15.86
C GLY A 215 2.66 0.00 16.61
N ILE A 216 2.79 0.03 17.94
CA ILE A 216 2.21 1.07 18.80
C ILE A 216 3.25 2.18 18.98
N SER A 217 3.23 3.17 18.10
CA SER A 217 4.13 4.33 18.20
C SER A 217 3.63 5.29 19.29
N LYS A 218 4.39 5.44 20.38
CA LYS A 218 4.14 6.41 21.47
C LYS A 218 2.66 6.42 21.95
N PHE A 219 2.22 5.30 22.52
CA PHE A 219 0.89 5.19 23.14
C PHE A 219 0.66 6.36 24.12
N GLN A 220 -0.49 7.05 24.01
CA GLN A 220 -0.83 8.24 24.81
C GLN A 220 0.06 9.48 24.62
N ALA A 221 0.76 9.65 23.50
CA ALA A 221 1.49 10.92 23.22
C ALA A 221 0.60 12.18 23.16
N CYS A 222 -0.73 12.02 23.17
CA CYS A 222 -1.72 13.09 23.16
C CYS A 222 -2.54 13.16 24.46
N ALA A 223 -2.17 12.37 25.49
CA ALA A 223 -2.77 12.47 26.82
C ALA A 223 -2.24 13.68 27.57
#